data_AF-A0A1G2BRQ9-F1
#
_entry.id   AF-A0A1G2BRQ9-F1
#
_cell.length_a   1.000
_cell.length_b   1.000
_cell.length_c   1.000
_cell.angle_alpha   90.00
_cell.angle_beta   90.00
_cell.angle_gamma   90.00
#
_symmetry.space_group_name_H-M   'P 1'
#
loop_
_entity.id
_entity.type
_entity.pdbx_description
1 polymer ?
#
loop_
_entity_poly.entity_id
_entity_poly.type
_entity_poly.pdbx_seq_one_letter_code
_entity_poly.pdbx_strand_id
1 'polypeptide(L)'
;MKNHKDQPITQKYLNKKFDDFALIVKGGFDNTATKEELKQLATKDELVAMETRLNKKINNLNEQVTHYLELSDDRYLEIKGRLKTHEQWFNLIAKKLQLEFKAQN
;
A
#
# COMPACT_ATOMS: atom_id res chain seq x y z
N MET A 1 -54.24 -37.16 60.84
CA MET A 1 -53.38 -36.16 61.51
C MET A 1 -52.19 -35.87 60.59
N LYS A 2 -52.06 -34.60 60.15
CA LYS A 2 -50.84 -33.81 59.80
C LYS A 2 -49.62 -34.58 59.21
N ASN A 3 -48.92 -34.17 58.15
CA ASN A 3 -48.79 -32.86 57.50
C ASN A 3 -47.89 -32.98 56.25
N HIS A 4 -48.24 -32.24 55.20
CA HIS A 4 -47.38 -31.50 54.26
C HIS A 4 -46.03 -32.09 53.77
N LYS A 5 -45.87 -32.21 52.44
CA LYS A 5 -45.01 -31.34 51.58
C LYS A 5 -44.62 -32.02 50.25
N ASP A 6 -45.59 -32.52 49.47
CA ASP A 6 -45.34 -32.87 48.07
C ASP A 6 -45.89 -31.77 47.17
N GLN A 7 -45.02 -30.77 46.89
CA GLN A 7 -44.95 -29.82 45.75
C GLN A 7 -44.16 -28.56 46.19
N PRO A 8 -43.34 -27.87 45.36
CA PRO A 8 -42.72 -28.18 44.08
C PRO A 8 -41.21 -27.84 44.11
N ILE A 9 -40.36 -28.74 44.61
CA ILE A 9 -38.91 -28.47 44.68
C ILE A 9 -38.25 -28.63 43.30
N THR A 10 -38.94 -29.28 42.35
CA THR A 10 -38.40 -29.62 41.02
C THR A 10 -38.39 -28.44 40.06
N GLN A 11 -39.52 -27.73 39.86
CA GLN A 11 -39.61 -26.71 38.81
C GLN A 11 -38.74 -25.48 39.10
N LYS A 12 -38.73 -25.01 40.35
CA LYS A 12 -37.91 -23.86 40.76
C LYS A 12 -36.41 -24.15 40.61
N TYR A 13 -35.99 -25.38 40.93
CA TYR A 13 -34.60 -25.81 40.79
C TYR A 13 -34.20 -25.98 39.31
N LEU A 14 -35.10 -26.55 38.50
CA LEU A 14 -34.90 -26.69 37.05
C LEU A 14 -34.79 -25.32 36.37
N ASN A 15 -35.67 -24.38 36.70
CA ASN A 15 -35.61 -23.02 36.16
C ASN A 15 -34.28 -22.34 36.52
N LYS A 16 -33.83 -22.44 37.77
CA LYS A 16 -32.52 -21.90 38.17
C LYS A 16 -31.36 -22.51 37.38
N LYS A 17 -31.34 -23.83 37.18
CA LYS A 17 -30.31 -24.48 36.36
C LYS A 17 -30.35 -24.04 34.90
N PHE A 18 -31.55 -23.81 34.37
CA PHE A 18 -31.72 -23.31 33.01
C PHE A 18 -31.21 -21.87 32.87
N ASP A 19 -31.50 -21.00 33.85
CA ASP A 19 -31.00 -19.63 33.89
C ASP A 19 -29.47 -19.60 34.01
N ASP A 20 -28.88 -20.42 34.89
CA ASP A 20 -27.43 -20.57 35.03
C ASP A 20 -26.79 -21.06 33.72
N PHE A 21 -27.41 -22.03 33.04
CA PHE A 21 -26.97 -22.51 31.72
C PHE A 21 -27.07 -21.42 30.66
N ALA A 22 -28.19 -20.69 30.59
CA ALA A 22 -28.38 -19.61 29.64
C ALA A 22 -27.37 -18.48 29.85
N LEU A 23 -27.00 -18.17 31.09
CA LEU A 23 -26.00 -17.15 31.41
C LEU A 23 -24.60 -17.56 30.97
N ILE A 24 -24.23 -18.84 31.19
CA ILE A 24 -22.96 -19.43 30.73
C ILE A 24 -22.89 -19.45 29.20
N VAL A 25 -23.98 -19.88 28.54
CA VAL A 25 -24.07 -19.91 27.08
C VAL A 25 -23.93 -18.50 26.52
N LYS A 26 -24.69 -17.53 27.05
CA LYS A 26 -24.64 -16.14 26.59
C LYS A 26 -23.24 -15.53 26.76
N GLY A 27 -22.64 -15.64 27.95
CA GLY A 27 -21.27 -15.14 28.18
C GLY A 27 -20.18 -15.92 27.44
N GLY A 28 -20.46 -17.16 27.04
CA GLY A 28 -19.54 -18.00 26.25
C GLY A 28 -19.38 -17.55 24.80
N PHE A 29 -20.31 -16.73 24.27
CA PHE A 29 -20.26 -16.23 22.89
C PHE A 29 -19.78 -14.78 22.76
N ASP A 30 -19.52 -14.07 23.87
CA ASP A 30 -19.12 -12.65 23.84
C ASP A 30 -17.79 -12.40 23.09
N ASN A 31 -16.94 -13.43 22.95
CA ASN A 31 -15.67 -13.38 22.19
C ASN A 31 -15.76 -14.04 20.80
N THR A 32 -16.96 -14.32 20.30
CA THR A 32 -17.14 -14.93 18.98
C THR A 32 -17.39 -13.88 17.92
N ALA A 33 -16.63 -13.93 16.84
CA ALA A 33 -16.89 -13.10 15.67
C ALA A 33 -18.10 -13.65 14.88
N THR A 34 -19.00 -12.76 14.51
CA THR A 34 -20.14 -13.03 13.63
C THR A 34 -19.65 -13.27 12.19
N LYS A 35 -20.47 -13.94 11.38
CA LYS A 35 -20.15 -14.18 9.96
C LYS A 35 -20.02 -12.87 9.19
N GLU A 36 -20.81 -11.87 9.54
CA GLU A 36 -20.81 -10.55 8.95
C GLU A 36 -19.53 -9.77 9.29
N GLU A 37 -18.99 -9.91 10.51
CA GLU A 37 -17.69 -9.35 10.89
C GLU A 37 -16.53 -10.01 10.10
N LEU A 38 -16.59 -11.31 9.86
CA LEU A 38 -15.57 -12.01 9.06
C LEU A 38 -15.56 -11.59 7.58
N LYS A 39 -16.71 -11.20 7.01
CA LYS A 39 -16.78 -10.69 5.63
C LYS A 39 -16.09 -9.34 5.44
N GLN A 40 -15.82 -8.60 6.51
CA GLN A 40 -15.08 -7.34 6.46
C GLN A 40 -13.57 -7.53 6.38
N LEU A 41 -13.07 -8.75 6.62
CA LEU A 41 -11.66 -9.05 6.53
C LEU A 41 -11.26 -9.26 5.07
N ALA A 42 -10.16 -8.63 4.67
CA ALA A 42 -9.55 -8.91 3.39
C ALA A 42 -9.08 -10.37 3.33
N THR A 43 -9.41 -11.03 2.23
CA THR A 43 -8.98 -12.39 1.94
C THR A 43 -7.52 -12.40 1.47
N LYS A 44 -6.88 -13.56 1.57
CA LYS A 44 -5.52 -13.76 1.04
C LYS A 44 -5.45 -13.47 -0.46
N ASP A 45 -6.47 -13.87 -1.21
CA ASP A 45 -6.51 -13.68 -2.66
C ASP A 45 -6.63 -12.19 -3.04
N GLU A 46 -7.40 -11.41 -2.28
CA GLU A 46 -7.47 -9.96 -2.46
C GLU A 46 -6.12 -9.28 -2.22
N LEU A 47 -5.37 -9.72 -1.20
CA LEU A 47 -4.02 -9.21 -0.93
C LEU A 47 -3.04 -9.58 -2.06
N VAL A 48 -3.07 -10.82 -2.56
CA VAL A 48 -2.23 -11.25 -3.70
C VAL A 48 -2.56 -10.48 -4.97
N ALA A 49 -3.85 -10.22 -5.23
CA ALA A 49 -4.28 -9.41 -6.37
C ALA A 49 -3.80 -7.96 -6.25
N MET A 50 -3.86 -7.39 -5.03
CA MET A 50 -3.36 -6.05 -4.76
C MET A 50 -1.84 -5.97 -4.97
N GLU A 51 -1.08 -6.93 -4.44
CA GLU A 51 0.36 -7.02 -4.61
C GLU A 51 0.75 -7.14 -6.09
N THR A 52 0.09 -8.03 -6.84
CA THR A 52 0.32 -8.20 -8.28
C THR A 52 0.10 -6.90 -9.04
N ARG A 53 -0.98 -6.17 -8.74
CA ARG A 53 -1.27 -4.87 -9.37
C ARG A 53 -0.22 -3.81 -9.02
N LEU A 54 0.21 -3.76 -7.76
CA LEU A 54 1.24 -2.84 -7.30
C LEU A 54 2.58 -3.13 -7.98
N ASN A 55 3.00 -4.39 -8.02
CA ASN A 55 4.23 -4.82 -8.69
C ASN A 55 4.21 -4.45 -10.18
N LYS A 56 3.08 -4.67 -10.87
CA LYS A 56 2.93 -4.24 -12.28
C LYS A 56 3.11 -2.72 -12.45
N LYS A 57 2.52 -1.92 -11.55
CA LYS A 57 2.65 -0.45 -11.60
C LYS A 57 4.08 -0.01 -11.29
N ILE A 58 4.74 -0.63 -10.31
CA ILE A 58 6.14 -0.35 -9.96
C ILE A 58 7.06 -0.67 -11.14
N ASN A 59 6.90 -1.83 -11.77
CA ASN A 59 7.70 -2.22 -12.93
C ASN A 59 7.53 -1.23 -14.08
N ASN A 60 6.29 -0.85 -14.39
CA ASN A 60 6.03 0.12 -15.44
C ASN A 60 6.62 1.51 -15.14
N LEU A 61 6.62 1.95 -13.88
CA LEU A 61 7.28 3.19 -13.48
C LEU A 61 8.81 3.09 -13.62
N ASN A 62 9.40 1.96 -13.22
CA ASN A 62 10.84 1.73 -13.37
C ASN A 62 11.29 1.74 -14.84
N GLU A 63 10.49 1.12 -15.73
CA GLU A 63 10.73 1.15 -17.18
C GLU A 63 10.70 2.58 -17.72
N GLN A 64 9.69 3.37 -17.34
CA GLN A 64 9.59 4.78 -17.75
C GLN A 64 10.77 5.61 -17.24
N VAL A 65 11.14 5.45 -15.97
CA VAL A 65 12.28 6.16 -15.37
C VAL A 65 13.58 5.83 -16.11
N THR A 66 13.81 4.53 -16.38
CA THR A 66 14.99 4.08 -17.13
C THR A 66 15.03 4.73 -18.50
N HIS A 67 13.92 4.72 -19.23
CA HIS A 67 13.82 5.34 -20.55
C HIS A 67 14.10 6.85 -20.53
N TYR A 68 13.57 7.59 -19.54
CA TYR A 68 13.82 9.03 -19.44
C TYR A 68 15.27 9.36 -19.08
N LEU A 69 15.94 8.51 -18.30
CA LEU A 69 17.36 8.68 -17.98
C LEU A 69 18.21 8.52 -19.25
N GLU A 70 17.97 7.46 -20.04
CA GLU A 70 18.65 7.24 -21.31
C GLU A 70 18.48 8.43 -22.28
N LEU A 71 17.23 8.91 -22.44
CA LEU A 71 16.96 10.09 -23.28
C LEU A 71 17.65 11.36 -22.79
N SER A 72 17.79 11.53 -21.47
CA SER A 72 18.49 12.69 -20.90
C SER A 72 19.99 12.63 -21.20
N ASP A 73 20.61 11.45 -21.10
CA ASP A 73 22.02 11.26 -21.40
C ASP A 73 22.31 11.51 -22.88
N ASP A 74 21.47 11.00 -23.77
CA ASP A 74 21.57 11.24 -25.22
C ASP A 74 21.46 12.73 -25.55
N ARG A 75 20.48 13.42 -24.96
CA ARG A 75 20.31 14.88 -25.14
C ARG A 75 21.50 15.67 -24.60
N TYR A 76 22.06 15.27 -23.46
CA TYR A 76 23.25 15.92 -22.92
C TYR A 76 24.44 15.79 -23.89
N LEU A 77 24.67 14.60 -24.44
CA LEU A 77 25.73 14.36 -25.42
C LEU A 77 25.51 15.17 -26.71
N GLU A 78 24.27 15.25 -27.21
CA GLU A 78 23.93 16.06 -28.38
C GLU A 78 24.25 17.55 -28.14
N ILE A 79 23.76 18.11 -27.03
CA ILE A 79 23.96 19.52 -26.68
C ILE A 79 25.45 19.82 -26.50
N LYS A 80 26.17 18.94 -25.80
CA LYS A 80 27.62 19.06 -25.60
C LYS A 80 28.38 19.03 -26.92
N GLY A 81 28.00 18.16 -27.85
CA GLY A 81 28.55 18.09 -29.20
C GLY A 81 28.31 19.39 -29.98
N ARG A 82 27.08 19.90 -29.95
CA ARG A 82 26.73 21.17 -30.60
C ARG A 82 27.47 22.36 -30.00
N LEU A 83 27.60 22.41 -28.68
CA LEU A 83 28.36 23.46 -27.98
C LEU A 83 29.81 23.48 -28.44
N LYS A 84 30.47 22.31 -28.52
CA LYS A 84 31.84 22.20 -29.03
C LYS A 84 31.98 22.72 -30.46
N THR A 85 31.02 22.39 -31.33
CA THR A 85 31.01 22.89 -32.71
C THR A 85 30.86 24.42 -32.75
N HIS A 86 29.97 24.99 -31.93
CA HIS A 86 29.82 26.44 -31.83
C HIS A 86 31.09 27.11 -31.29
N GLU A 87 31.71 26.57 -30.24
CA GLU A 87 32.98 27.07 -29.71
C GLU A 87 34.08 27.10 -30.79
N GLN A 88 34.18 26.04 -31.60
CA GLN A 88 35.11 25.99 -32.74
C GLN A 88 34.81 27.10 -33.76
N TRP A 89 33.54 27.27 -34.14
CA TRP A 89 33.11 28.34 -35.05
C TRP A 89 33.41 29.73 -34.50
N PHE A 90 33.12 29.99 -33.23
CA PHE A 90 33.42 31.25 -32.56
C PHE A 90 34.93 31.53 -32.56
N ASN A 91 35.75 30.54 -32.21
CA ASN A 91 37.21 30.68 -32.22
C ASN A 91 37.76 30.97 -33.63
N LEU A 92 37.20 30.36 -34.68
CA LEU A 92 37.59 30.65 -36.07
C LEU A 92 37.26 32.09 -36.46
N ILE A 93 36.09 32.60 -36.07
CA ILE A 93 35.67 33.98 -36.32
C ILE A 93 36.55 34.95 -35.53
N ALA A 94 36.77 34.70 -34.23
CA ALA A 94 37.63 35.49 -33.37
C ALA A 94 39.03 35.65 -33.96
N LYS A 95 39.62 34.54 -34.43
CA LYS A 95 40.93 34.53 -35.09
C LYS A 95 40.95 35.36 -36.36
N LYS A 96 39.90 35.28 -37.20
CA LYS A 96 39.79 36.10 -38.42
C LYS A 96 39.67 37.59 -38.12
N LEU A 97 38.98 37.94 -37.03
CA LEU A 97 38.75 39.32 -36.61
C LEU A 97 39.80 39.87 -35.65
N GLN A 98 40.81 39.07 -35.27
CA GLN A 98 41.85 39.42 -34.29
C GLN A 98 41.26 39.87 -32.93
N LEU A 99 40.16 39.23 -32.50
CA LEU A 99 39.50 39.52 -31.23
C LEU A 99 40.02 38.60 -30.12
N GLU A 100 40.35 39.17 -28.96
CA GLU A 100 40.61 38.42 -27.73
C GLU A 100 39.41 38.50 -26.79
N PHE A 101 38.80 37.36 -26.48
CA PHE A 101 37.71 37.28 -25.50
C PHE A 101 38.29 36.97 -24.11
N LYS A 102 38.03 37.85 -23.15
CA LYS A 102 38.26 37.56 -21.72
C LYS A 102 36.96 37.01 -21.15
N ALA A 103 37.00 35.81 -20.58
CA ALA A 103 35.88 35.31 -19.80
C ALA A 103 35.66 36.25 -18.60
N GLN A 104 34.46 36.81 -18.48
CA GLN A 104 34.05 37.48 -17.25
C GLN A 104 33.64 36.39 -16.26
N ASN A 105 34.45 36.25 -15.20
CA ASN A 105 34.16 35.37 -14.07
C ASN A 105 32.99 35.91 -13.25
#